data_AF-A0A1S1QWU0-F1
#
_entry.id   AF-A0A1S1QWU0-F1
#
_cell.length_a   1.000
_cell.length_b   1.000
_cell.length_c   1.000
_cell.angle_alpha   90.00
_cell.angle_beta   90.00
_cell.angle_gamma   90.00
#
_symmetry.space_group_name_H-M   'P 1'
#
loop_
_entity.id
_entity.type
_entity.pdbx_description
1 polymer ?
#
loop_
_entity_poly.entity_id
_entity_poly.type
_entity_poly.pdbx_seq_one_letter_code
_entity_poly.pdbx_strand_id
1 'polypeptide(L)'
;MTGCGRAFITLVDAHRSFWKSSFGVDARTAATRQCPVRNSFCHHLIDLAGERFVVEDAAHDPRTHDHPSTGPMKIGAWAGYPIMSDGSARSAQ
;
A
#
# COMPACT_ATOMS: atom_id res chain seq x y z
N MET A 1 -3.06 -17.86 9.52
CA MET A 1 -3.74 -16.58 9.20
C MET A 1 -3.02 -15.46 9.93
N THR A 2 -2.79 -14.30 9.32
CA THR A 2 -1.97 -13.21 9.90
C THR A 2 -2.66 -12.42 11.02
N GLY A 3 -3.98 -12.57 11.20
CA GLY A 3 -4.75 -11.84 12.24
C GLY A 3 -4.96 -10.35 11.96
N CYS A 4 -4.51 -9.84 10.81
CA CYS A 4 -4.67 -8.43 10.46
C CYS A 4 -6.14 -8.06 10.24
N GLY A 5 -6.54 -6.88 10.74
CA GLY A 5 -7.91 -6.38 10.57
C GLY A 5 -8.24 -5.93 9.14
N ARG A 6 -7.22 -5.76 8.29
CA ARG A 6 -7.37 -5.34 6.89
C ARG A 6 -6.33 -6.02 6.00
N ALA A 7 -6.75 -6.39 4.80
CA ALA A 7 -5.90 -6.96 3.77
C ALA A 7 -6.34 -6.47 2.40
N PHE A 8 -5.39 -6.31 1.46
CA PHE A 8 -5.63 -5.73 0.15
C PHE A 8 -4.85 -6.44 -0.95
N ILE A 9 -5.43 -6.52 -2.13
CA ILE A 9 -4.70 -6.67 -3.40
C ILE A 9 -4.87 -5.34 -4.13
N THR A 10 -3.75 -4.64 -4.31
CA THR A 10 -3.74 -3.26 -4.79
C THR A 10 -2.99 -3.17 -6.11
N LEU A 11 -3.64 -2.60 -7.12
CA LEU A 11 -3.00 -2.18 -8.36
C LEU A 11 -2.51 -0.76 -8.16
N VAL A 12 -1.23 -0.53 -8.40
CA VAL A 12 -0.57 0.75 -8.15
C VAL A 12 -0.02 1.27 -9.47
N ASP A 13 -0.32 2.52 -9.78
CA ASP A 13 0.27 3.26 -10.89
C ASP A 13 0.84 4.60 -10.38
N ALA A 14 1.39 5.41 -11.29
CA ALA A 14 2.05 6.69 -10.96
C ALA A 14 1.11 7.73 -10.31
N HIS A 15 -0.21 7.53 -10.38
CA HIS A 15 -1.20 8.51 -9.91
C HIS A 15 -2.08 7.97 -8.79
N ARG A 16 -2.43 6.68 -8.81
CA ARG A 16 -3.40 6.10 -7.88
C ARG A 16 -3.01 4.72 -7.36
N SER A 17 -3.58 4.42 -6.20
CA SER A 17 -3.62 3.11 -5.56
C SER A 17 -5.06 2.61 -5.63
N PHE A 18 -5.33 1.55 -6.39
CA PHE A 18 -6.66 0.96 -6.58
C PHE A 18 -6.76 -0.44 -5.94
N TRP A 19 -7.69 -0.63 -5.02
CA TRP A 19 -7.92 -1.90 -4.33
C TRP A 19 -8.77 -2.85 -5.18
N LYS A 20 -8.12 -3.75 -5.93
CA LYS A 20 -8.78 -4.80 -6.71
C LYS A 20 -9.52 -5.79 -5.81
N SER A 21 -8.95 -6.10 -4.64
CA SER A 21 -9.60 -6.84 -3.56
C SER A 21 -9.26 -6.20 -2.22
N SER A 22 -10.18 -6.25 -1.27
CA SER A 22 -10.00 -5.62 0.05
C SER A 22 -10.87 -6.29 1.10
N PHE A 23 -10.36 -6.39 2.33
CA PHE A 23 -11.06 -6.84 3.52
C PHE A 23 -10.91 -5.80 4.64
N GLY A 24 -11.94 -5.64 5.48
CA GLY A 24 -11.91 -4.75 6.64
C GLY A 24 -12.03 -3.25 6.33
N VAL A 25 -12.53 -2.89 5.15
CA VAL A 25 -12.78 -1.50 4.73
C VAL A 25 -14.10 -1.39 3.96
N ASP A 26 -14.78 -0.23 4.00
CA ASP A 26 -15.93 0.05 3.14
C ASP A 26 -15.43 0.48 1.74
N ALA A 27 -15.54 -0.44 0.78
CA ALA A 27 -15.02 -0.25 -0.56
C ALA A 27 -16.00 -0.80 -1.62
N ARG A 28 -17.29 -0.42 -1.50
CA ARG A 28 -18.39 -0.95 -2.33
C ARG A 28 -18.39 -0.48 -3.78
N THR A 29 -17.80 0.68 -4.08
CA THR A 29 -17.81 1.30 -5.42
C THR A 29 -16.39 1.54 -5.94
N ALA A 30 -16.24 1.73 -7.25
CA ALA A 30 -14.95 2.09 -7.84
C ALA A 30 -14.37 3.39 -7.25
N ALA A 31 -15.22 4.38 -6.96
CA ALA A 31 -14.79 5.65 -6.35
C ALA A 31 -14.23 5.45 -4.93
N THR A 32 -14.82 4.55 -4.14
CA THR A 32 -14.38 4.23 -2.77
C THR A 32 -13.21 3.25 -2.70
N ARG A 33 -12.81 2.65 -3.84
CA ARG A 33 -11.75 1.64 -3.92
C ARG A 33 -10.40 2.21 -4.31
N GLN A 34 -10.23 3.53 -4.25
CA GLN A 34 -8.97 4.15 -4.66
C GLN A 34 -8.65 5.40 -3.86
N CYS A 35 -7.37 5.74 -3.83
CA CYS A 35 -6.86 7.01 -3.37
C CYS A 35 -5.67 7.45 -4.25
N PRO A 36 -5.27 8.74 -4.21
CA PRO A 36 -4.01 9.17 -4.80
C PRO A 36 -2.84 8.33 -4.27
N VAL A 37 -1.91 7.93 -5.13
CA VAL A 37 -0.84 6.98 -4.76
C VAL A 37 -0.01 7.47 -3.57
N ARG A 38 0.29 8.77 -3.51
CA ARG A 38 1.02 9.40 -2.39
C ARG A 38 0.31 9.31 -1.03
N ASN A 39 -0.98 8.99 -1.02
CA ASN A 39 -1.79 8.76 0.18
C ASN A 39 -1.90 7.26 0.49
N SER A 40 -1.08 6.41 -0.12
CA SER A 40 -1.08 4.97 0.09
C SER A 40 0.31 4.51 0.48
N PHE A 41 0.40 3.67 1.52
CA PHE A 41 1.67 3.02 1.90
C PHE A 41 2.23 2.17 0.76
N CYS A 42 1.39 1.72 -0.19
CA CYS A 42 1.84 1.00 -1.37
C CYS A 42 2.79 1.84 -2.25
N HIS A 43 2.79 3.17 -2.12
CA HIS A 43 3.78 4.04 -2.78
C HIS A 43 5.22 3.66 -2.43
N HIS A 44 5.49 3.27 -1.17
CA HIS A 44 6.83 2.85 -0.75
C HIS A 44 7.34 1.62 -1.52
N LEU A 45 6.46 0.79 -2.10
CA LEU A 45 6.87 -0.39 -2.87
C LEU A 45 7.30 -0.08 -4.30
N ILE A 46 6.90 1.06 -4.87
CA ILE A 46 7.18 1.39 -6.28
C ILE A 46 8.68 1.43 -6.53
N ASP A 47 9.42 2.00 -5.58
CA ASP A 47 10.86 2.24 -5.70
C ASP A 47 11.74 1.10 -5.18
N LEU A 48 11.16 0.07 -4.56
CA LEU A 48 11.89 -1.02 -3.91
C LEU A 48 12.28 -2.19 -4.82
N ALA A 49 12.13 -2.06 -6.14
CA ALA A 49 12.61 -3.04 -7.12
C ALA A 49 12.18 -4.50 -6.86
N GLY A 50 10.98 -4.72 -6.33
CA GLY A 50 10.46 -6.05 -5.99
C GLY A 50 10.71 -6.49 -4.54
N GLU A 51 11.43 -5.70 -3.75
CA GLU A 51 11.60 -5.95 -2.33
C GLU A 51 10.33 -5.63 -1.52
N ARG A 52 10.14 -6.40 -0.45
CA ARG A 52 9.04 -6.17 0.50
C ARG A 52 9.29 -4.91 1.32
N PHE A 53 8.21 -4.27 1.76
CA PHE A 53 8.24 -3.19 2.74
C PHE A 53 7.43 -3.60 3.96
N VAL A 54 8.08 -3.67 5.12
CA VAL A 54 7.46 -4.09 6.38
C VAL A 54 7.75 -3.04 7.46
N VAL A 55 6.71 -2.71 8.20
CA VAL A 55 6.67 -1.69 9.25
C VAL A 55 5.95 -2.31 10.44
N GLU A 56 6.65 -2.41 11.57
CA GLU A 56 6.08 -3.00 12.79
C GLU A 56 5.22 -1.98 13.56
N ASP A 57 5.64 -0.72 13.59
CA ASP A 57 4.93 0.39 14.18
C ASP A 57 5.08 1.65 13.32
N ALA A 58 4.02 1.97 12.57
CA ALA A 58 4.04 3.06 11.60
C ALA A 58 4.12 4.44 12.25
N ALA A 59 3.74 4.59 13.52
CA ALA A 59 3.82 5.85 14.24
C ALA A 59 5.26 6.19 14.68
N HIS A 60 6.10 5.17 14.88
CA HIS A 60 7.50 5.32 15.31
C HIS A 60 8.52 4.98 14.21
N ASP A 61 8.07 4.45 13.07
CA ASP A 61 8.95 4.19 11.94
C ASP A 61 9.32 5.50 11.21
N PRO A 62 10.62 5.84 11.08
CA PRO A 62 11.09 7.07 10.44
C PRO A 62 10.65 7.21 8.98
N ARG A 63 10.23 6.12 8.33
CA ARG A 63 9.82 6.09 6.93
C ARG A 63 8.32 6.40 6.77
N THR A 64 7.53 6.27 7.84
CA THR A 64 6.06 6.37 7.79
C THR A 64 5.42 7.27 8.83
N HIS A 65 6.13 7.75 9.85
CA HIS A 65 5.50 8.54 10.94
C HIS A 65 4.80 9.80 10.43
N ASP A 66 5.39 10.48 9.44
CA ASP A 66 4.81 11.68 8.79
C ASP A 66 3.91 11.34 7.60
N HIS A 67 3.71 10.06 7.28
CA HIS A 67 2.90 9.67 6.14
C HIS A 67 1.42 10.02 6.37
N PRO A 68 0.73 10.68 5.42
CA PRO A 68 -0.66 11.17 5.60
C PRO A 68 -1.68 10.13 6.03
N SER A 69 -1.37 8.84 5.83
CA SER A 69 -2.28 7.71 6.10
C SER A 69 -2.06 7.08 7.47
N THR A 70 -0.96 7.34 8.16
CA THR A 70 -0.63 6.70 9.45
C THR A 70 -1.73 6.93 10.48
N GLY A 71 -2.13 8.20 10.69
CA GLY A 71 -3.21 8.57 11.60
C GLY A 71 -4.62 8.24 11.07
N PRO A 72 -5.05 8.81 9.93
CA PRO A 72 -6.43 8.65 9.42
C PRO A 72 -6.84 7.21 9.16
N MET A 73 -5.91 6.37 8.67
CA MET A 73 -6.17 4.95 8.47
C MET A 73 -5.85 4.12 9.73
N LYS A 74 -5.38 4.71 10.83
CA LYS A 74 -4.98 4.01 12.06
C LYS A 74 -4.08 2.82 11.75
N ILE A 75 -3.04 3.05 10.95
CA ILE A 75 -2.10 1.99 10.58
C ILE A 75 -1.14 1.82 11.76
N GLY A 76 -1.21 0.67 12.44
CA GLY A 76 -0.23 0.26 13.44
C GLY A 76 0.93 -0.45 12.76
N ALA A 77 0.76 -1.75 12.47
CA ALA A 77 1.67 -2.50 11.63
C ALA A 77 1.22 -2.52 10.16
N TRP A 78 2.18 -2.63 9.24
CA TRP A 78 1.94 -2.76 7.81
C TRP A 78 2.97 -3.66 7.14
N ALA A 79 2.52 -4.52 6.22
CA ALA A 79 3.41 -5.35 5.41
C ALA A 79 2.91 -5.38 3.98
N GLY A 80 3.79 -5.05 3.05
CA GLY A 80 3.53 -5.03 1.62
C GLY A 80 4.54 -5.88 0.87
N TYR A 81 4.02 -6.71 -0.01
CA TYR A 81 4.79 -7.58 -0.89
C TYR A 81 4.38 -7.22 -2.33
N PRO A 82 5.31 -6.76 -3.16
CA PRO A 82 4.99 -6.39 -4.53
C PRO A 82 4.63 -7.64 -5.34
N ILE A 83 3.58 -7.53 -6.15
CA ILE A 83 3.16 -8.57 -7.10
C ILE A 83 3.54 -8.06 -8.48
N MET A 84 4.54 -8.71 -9.10
CA MET A 84 5.09 -8.30 -10.38
C MET A 84 4.64 -9.27 -11.48
N SER A 85 4.30 -8.74 -12.65
CA SER A 85 4.14 -9.56 -13.85
C SER A 85 5.48 -9.64 -14.59
N ASP A 86 5.79 -10.81 -15.09
CA ASP A 86 6.72 -11.08 -16.18
C ASP A 86 6.51 -10.08 -17.34
N GLY A 87 7.35 -9.04 -17.39
CA GLY A 87 7.26 -7.93 -18.35
C GLY A 87 7.18 -6.54 -17.74
N SER A 88 6.90 -6.44 -16.43
CA SER A 88 6.98 -5.17 -15.68
C SER A 88 8.41 -4.81 -15.24
N ALA A 89 9.42 -5.35 -15.94
CA ALA A 89 10.80 -4.87 -15.84
C ALA A 89 10.78 -3.36 -16.07
N ARG A 90 11.29 -2.62 -15.08
CA ARG A 90 11.29 -1.16 -15.08
C ARG A 90 11.79 -0.65 -16.44
N SER A 91 11.11 0.36 -16.97
CA SER A 91 11.85 1.37 -17.72
C SER A 91 12.86 1.95 -16.73
N ALA A 92 14.11 1.50 -16.84
CA ALA A 92 15.21 2.08 -16.08
C ALA A 92 15.26 3.56 -16.44
N GLN A 93 15.10 4.41 -15.44
CA GLN A 93 15.44 5.82 -15.53
C GLN A 93 16.78 6.01 -14.83
#